data_AF-A0A0G1LA43-F1
#
_entry.id   AF-A0A0G1LA43-F1
#
_cell.length_a   1.000
_cell.length_b   1.000
_cell.length_c   1.000
_cell.angle_alpha   90.00
_cell.angle_beta   90.00
_cell.angle_gamma   90.00
#
_symmetry.space_group_name_H-M   'P 1'
#
loop_
_entity.id
_entity.type
_entity.pdbx_description
1 polymer ?
#
loop_
_entity_poly.entity_id
_entity_poly.type
_entity_poly.pdbx_seq_one_letter_code
_entity_poly.pdbx_strand_id
1 'polypeptide(L)'
;MDTKIPANINISTQTFLKLILIVFIIGFLFLVKEVLALIFISLILASAFDPWVDWFHRHKFPRGLAIIVIYVVIISVVATCIILIVPPISKEVGQVAKNFPFYYEKIMQSYNYFRGATPLKLGNEVQQGLNTLSSNLPGAVTNVFSTIFSVFGGIISFFIILVITFYFTVEEEGLKKFLKSVSPSRYQPYIMQLMVRIQRKMGLWLRGQMILSLIIFSLVFIGLSIM
;
A
#
# COMPACT_ATOMS: atom_id res chain seq x y z
N MET A 1 43.37 1.44 -52.30
CA MET A 1 43.90 2.06 -51.07
C MET A 1 42.72 2.75 -50.39
N ASP A 2 42.11 2.07 -49.43
CA ASP A 2 40.88 2.53 -48.76
C ASP A 2 41.17 3.72 -47.85
N THR A 3 40.60 4.87 -48.19
CA THR A 3 40.66 6.09 -47.40
C THR A 3 39.70 5.97 -46.22
N LYS A 4 40.24 5.75 -45.01
CA LYS A 4 39.48 5.83 -43.75
C LYS A 4 38.92 7.24 -43.59
N ILE A 5 37.62 7.42 -43.77
CA ILE A 5 36.91 8.66 -43.48
C ILE A 5 36.93 8.86 -41.96
N PRO A 6 37.51 9.95 -41.43
CA PRO A 6 37.43 10.24 -40.00
C PRO A 6 35.99 10.62 -39.66
N ALA A 7 35.30 9.76 -38.91
CA ALA A 7 34.00 10.07 -38.32
C ALA A 7 34.18 11.16 -37.26
N ASN A 8 34.06 12.43 -37.66
CA ASN A 8 34.01 13.55 -36.73
C ASN A 8 32.67 13.49 -35.97
N ILE A 9 32.69 12.92 -34.77
CA ILE A 9 31.58 13.01 -33.82
C ILE A 9 31.54 14.44 -33.30
N ASN A 10 30.80 15.29 -34.00
CA ASN A 10 30.55 16.66 -33.59
C ASN A 10 29.52 16.64 -32.46
N ILE A 11 29.99 16.51 -31.21
CA ILE A 11 29.14 16.60 -30.01
C ILE A 11 28.69 18.07 -29.90
N SER A 12 27.58 18.38 -30.55
CA SER A 12 26.95 19.70 -30.50
C SER A 12 26.74 20.11 -29.04
N THR A 13 27.08 21.36 -28.69
CA THR A 13 26.90 21.96 -27.36
C THR A 13 25.48 21.76 -26.83
N GLN A 14 24.49 21.68 -27.74
CA GLN A 14 23.10 21.37 -27.40
C GLN A 14 22.89 19.97 -26.83
N THR A 15 23.64 18.97 -27.30
CA THR A 15 23.59 17.59 -26.80
C THR A 15 24.19 17.51 -25.41
N PHE A 16 25.32 18.17 -25.17
CA PHE A 16 25.95 18.23 -23.86
C PHE A 16 25.07 18.96 -22.83
N LEU A 17 24.46 20.09 -23.23
CA LEU A 17 23.53 20.84 -22.38
C LEU A 17 22.26 20.03 -22.05
N LYS A 18 21.69 19.32 -23.04
CA LYS A 18 20.55 18.42 -22.83
C LYS A 18 20.91 17.27 -21.89
N LEU A 19 22.12 16.72 -22.01
CA LEU A 19 22.57 15.63 -21.15
C LEU A 19 22.75 16.10 -19.70
N ILE A 20 23.35 17.27 -19.49
CA ILE A 20 23.43 17.92 -18.17
C ILE A 20 22.04 18.17 -17.59
N LEU A 21 21.13 18.72 -18.41
CA LEU A 21 19.75 18.99 -17.98
C LEU A 21 19.02 17.70 -17.59
N ILE A 22 19.19 16.62 -18.35
CA ILE A 22 18.58 15.32 -18.04
C ILE A 22 19.16 14.75 -16.75
N VAL A 23 20.48 14.77 -16.56
CA VAL A 23 21.13 14.31 -15.32
C VAL A 23 20.67 15.15 -14.13
N PHE A 24 20.54 16.46 -14.31
CA PHE A 24 20.03 17.37 -13.28
C PHE A 24 18.57 17.07 -12.94
N ILE A 25 17.70 16.87 -13.94
CA ILE A 25 16.29 16.49 -13.73
C ILE A 25 16.19 15.15 -13.03
N ILE A 26 16.97 14.15 -13.44
CA ILE A 26 16.98 12.82 -12.81
C ILE A 26 17.45 12.95 -11.36
N GLY A 27 18.55 13.67 -11.10
CA GLY A 27 19.07 13.92 -9.76
C GLY A 27 18.05 14.65 -8.88
N PHE A 28 17.40 15.67 -9.41
CA PHE A 28 16.31 16.38 -8.74
C PHE A 28 15.14 15.44 -8.45
N LEU A 29 14.73 14.61 -9.40
CA LEU A 29 13.65 13.64 -9.23
C LEU A 29 13.97 12.60 -8.16
N PHE A 30 15.23 12.16 -8.07
CA PHE A 30 15.71 11.29 -7.00
C PHE A 30 15.65 11.98 -5.63
N LEU A 31 15.90 13.29 -5.57
CA LEU A 31 15.81 14.09 -4.35
C LEU A 31 14.35 14.26 -3.89
N VAL A 32 13.42 14.49 -4.83
CA VAL A 32 11.99 14.73 -4.51
C VAL A 32 11.12 13.48 -4.56
N LYS A 33 11.67 12.29 -4.85
CA LYS A 33 10.91 11.05 -5.04
C LYS A 33 9.96 10.73 -3.89
N GLU A 34 10.37 11.02 -2.65
CA GLU A 34 9.58 10.76 -1.45
C GLU A 34 8.36 11.68 -1.39
N VAL A 35 8.56 12.97 -1.66
CA VAL A 35 7.47 13.96 -1.76
C VAL A 35 6.49 13.56 -2.87
N LEU A 36 7.00 13.14 -4.03
CA LEU A 36 6.16 12.65 -5.13
C LEU A 36 5.35 11.41 -4.72
N ALA A 37 5.96 10.47 -3.99
CA ALA A 37 5.27 9.28 -3.49
C ALA A 37 4.15 9.66 -2.50
N LEU A 38 4.40 10.60 -1.59
CA LEU A 38 3.38 11.10 -0.66
C LEU A 38 2.21 11.76 -1.40
N ILE A 39 2.50 12.62 -2.38
CA ILE A 39 1.46 13.25 -3.22
C ILE A 39 0.67 12.19 -3.99
N PHE A 40 1.36 11.19 -4.55
CA PHE A 40 0.72 10.11 -5.30
C PHE A 40 -0.22 9.28 -4.41
N ILE A 41 0.22 8.88 -3.22
CA ILE A 41 -0.62 8.17 -2.25
C ILE A 41 -1.80 9.03 -1.82
N SER A 42 -1.56 10.30 -1.56
CA SER A 42 -2.61 11.24 -1.16
C SER A 42 -3.66 11.41 -2.24
N LEU A 43 -3.26 11.39 -3.52
CA LEU A 43 -4.15 11.40 -4.67
C LEU A 43 -4.98 10.13 -4.78
N ILE A 44 -4.39 8.96 -4.50
CA ILE A 44 -5.14 7.69 -4.44
C ILE A 44 -6.23 7.78 -3.38
N LEU A 45 -5.87 8.20 -2.17
CA LEU A 45 -6.79 8.35 -1.05
C LEU A 45 -7.85 9.42 -1.32
N ALA A 46 -7.49 10.55 -1.91
CA ALA A 46 -8.45 11.60 -2.24
C ALA A 46 -9.50 11.10 -3.24
N SER A 47 -9.04 10.48 -4.33
CA SER A 47 -9.93 9.88 -5.34
C SER A 47 -10.80 8.76 -4.77
N ALA A 48 -10.29 8.07 -3.73
CA ALA A 48 -11.02 7.04 -3.00
C ALA A 48 -12.15 7.62 -2.14
N PHE A 49 -11.92 8.77 -1.51
CA PHE A 49 -12.85 9.42 -0.59
C PHE A 49 -13.87 10.33 -1.28
N ASP A 50 -13.51 10.94 -2.41
CA ASP A 50 -14.37 11.80 -3.24
C ASP A 50 -15.82 11.29 -3.37
N PRO A 51 -16.10 10.03 -3.76
CA PRO A 51 -17.48 9.58 -3.92
C PRO A 51 -18.28 9.53 -2.62
N TRP A 52 -17.62 9.23 -1.50
CA TRP A 52 -18.23 9.21 -0.17
C TRP A 52 -18.48 10.64 0.30
N VAL A 53 -17.51 11.54 0.10
CA VAL A 53 -17.63 12.96 0.42
C VAL A 53 -18.76 13.61 -0.39
N ASP A 54 -18.86 13.32 -1.68
CA ASP A 54 -19.94 13.82 -2.53
C ASP A 54 -21.31 13.31 -2.07
N TRP A 55 -21.38 12.06 -1.62
CA TRP A 55 -22.61 11.50 -1.05
C TRP A 55 -23.03 12.23 0.22
N PHE A 56 -22.09 12.52 1.14
CA PHE A 56 -22.35 13.34 2.33
C PHE A 56 -22.75 14.77 1.96
N HIS A 57 -22.07 15.38 0.98
CA HIS A 57 -22.34 16.74 0.55
C HIS A 57 -23.75 16.89 -0.03
N ARG A 58 -24.24 15.90 -0.78
CA ARG A 58 -25.64 15.85 -1.26
C ARG A 58 -26.65 15.83 -0.12
N HIS A 59 -26.28 15.36 1.06
CA HIS A 59 -27.10 15.36 2.28
C HIS A 59 -26.90 16.61 3.15
N LYS A 60 -26.42 17.72 2.57
CA LYS A 60 -26.18 19.01 3.24
C LYS A 60 -25.07 19.00 4.32
N PHE A 61 -24.20 17.99 4.34
CA PHE A 61 -23.00 18.02 5.18
C PHE A 61 -21.89 18.84 4.52
N PRO A 62 -21.21 19.74 5.26
CA PRO A 62 -20.07 20.47 4.71
C PRO A 62 -18.90 19.51 4.46
N ARG A 63 -18.21 19.69 3.33
CA ARG A 63 -17.14 18.77 2.86
C ARG A 63 -16.08 18.48 3.93
N GLY A 64 -15.65 19.49 4.68
CA GLY A 64 -14.64 19.33 5.74
C GLY A 64 -15.07 18.35 6.83
N LEU A 65 -16.32 18.45 7.32
CA LEU A 65 -16.84 17.52 8.33
C LEU A 65 -17.01 16.10 7.76
N ALA A 66 -17.45 15.99 6.50
CA ALA A 66 -17.60 14.69 5.83
C ALA A 66 -16.27 13.92 5.79
N ILE A 67 -15.16 14.60 5.50
CA ILE A 67 -13.84 13.97 5.45
C ILE A 67 -13.39 13.50 6.83
N ILE A 68 -13.58 14.32 7.87
CA ILE A 68 -13.24 13.94 9.25
C ILE A 68 -14.04 12.70 9.67
N VAL A 69 -15.34 12.66 9.37
CA VAL A 69 -16.19 11.48 9.65
C VAL A 69 -15.68 10.26 8.91
N ILE A 70 -15.33 10.39 7.62
CA ILE A 70 -14.78 9.28 6.83
C ILE A 70 -13.47 8.77 7.44
N TYR A 71 -12.57 9.66 7.88
CA TYR A 71 -11.32 9.26 8.52
C TYR A 71 -11.57 8.48 9.81
N VAL A 72 -12.47 8.97 10.67
CA VAL A 72 -12.85 8.29 11.92
C VAL A 72 -13.43 6.92 11.62
N VAL A 73 -14.34 6.82 10.65
CA VAL A 73 -14.96 5.54 10.25
C VAL A 73 -13.91 4.55 9.74
N ILE A 74 -13.03 4.97 8.83
CA ILE A 74 -12.00 4.08 8.27
C ILE A 74 -11.04 3.61 9.36
N ILE A 75 -10.53 4.51 10.20
CA ILE A 75 -9.62 4.17 11.29
C ILE A 75 -10.32 3.22 12.28
N SER A 76 -11.58 3.47 12.61
CA SER A 76 -12.37 2.60 13.49
C SER A 76 -12.58 1.20 12.90
N VAL A 77 -12.92 1.10 11.62
CA VAL A 77 -13.09 -0.19 10.93
C VAL A 77 -11.78 -0.97 10.92
N VAL A 78 -10.66 -0.32 10.55
CA VAL A 78 -9.34 -0.97 10.52
C VAL A 78 -8.94 -1.44 11.93
N ALA A 79 -9.07 -0.58 12.95
CA ALA A 79 -8.76 -0.94 14.33
C ALA A 79 -9.62 -2.12 14.83
N THR A 80 -10.91 -2.10 14.52
CA THR A 80 -11.84 -3.18 14.90
C THR A 80 -11.48 -4.49 14.22
N CYS A 81 -11.19 -4.47 12.92
CA CYS A 81 -10.72 -5.66 12.19
C CYS A 81 -9.46 -6.25 12.83
N ILE A 82 -8.49 -5.41 13.20
CA ILE A 82 -7.25 -5.85 13.84
C ILE A 82 -7.53 -6.49 15.20
N ILE A 83 -8.34 -5.85 16.04
CA ILE A 83 -8.69 -6.34 17.37
C ILE A 83 -9.47 -7.66 17.29
N LEU A 84 -10.31 -7.85 16.28
CA LEU A 84 -11.11 -9.06 16.11
C LEU A 84 -10.35 -10.21 15.45
N ILE A 85 -9.46 -9.92 14.48
CA ILE A 85 -8.80 -10.95 13.66
C ILE A 85 -7.50 -11.43 14.30
N VAL A 86 -6.71 -10.55 14.90
CA VAL A 86 -5.36 -10.89 15.38
C VAL A 86 -5.37 -11.85 16.57
N PRO A 87 -6.20 -11.65 17.61
CA PRO A 87 -6.25 -12.57 18.75
C PRO A 87 -6.63 -14.02 18.41
N PRO A 88 -7.69 -14.31 17.63
CA PRO A 88 -8.03 -15.69 17.28
C PRO A 88 -6.93 -16.35 16.45
N ILE A 89 -6.33 -15.64 15.47
CA ILE A 89 -5.20 -16.18 14.70
C ILE A 89 -4.00 -16.48 15.60
N SER A 90 -3.64 -15.57 16.52
CA SER A 90 -2.53 -15.80 17.46
C SER A 90 -2.79 -17.01 18.36
N LYS A 91 -4.04 -17.19 18.82
CA LYS A 91 -4.46 -18.38 19.58
C LYS A 91 -4.38 -19.66 18.77
N GLU A 92 -4.87 -19.65 17.53
CA GLU A 92 -4.83 -20.83 16.63
C GLU A 92 -3.40 -21.24 16.32
N VAL A 93 -2.54 -20.29 15.92
CA VAL A 93 -1.11 -20.54 15.68
C VAL A 93 -0.44 -21.04 16.98
N GLY A 94 -0.80 -20.48 18.13
CA GLY A 94 -0.29 -20.93 19.43
C GLY A 94 -0.75 -22.33 19.82
N GLN A 95 -1.98 -22.72 19.49
CA GLN A 95 -2.49 -24.08 19.69
C GLN A 95 -1.81 -25.08 18.75
N VAL A 96 -1.62 -24.71 17.48
CA VAL A 96 -0.84 -25.52 16.54
C VAL A 96 0.57 -25.70 17.05
N ALA A 97 1.22 -24.63 17.52
CA ALA A 97 2.54 -24.71 18.13
C ALA A 97 2.53 -25.68 19.32
N LYS A 98 1.60 -25.56 20.28
CA LYS A 98 1.55 -26.47 21.44
C LYS A 98 1.34 -27.94 21.06
N ASN A 99 0.53 -28.20 20.03
CA ASN A 99 0.19 -29.57 19.60
C ASN A 99 1.17 -30.14 18.56
N PHE A 100 2.04 -29.31 17.98
CA PHE A 100 3.02 -29.72 16.98
C PHE A 100 3.95 -30.84 17.43
N PRO A 101 4.48 -30.88 18.67
CA PRO A 101 5.34 -31.98 19.12
C PRO A 101 4.60 -33.32 19.09
N PHE A 102 3.33 -33.33 19.50
CA PHE A 102 2.49 -34.52 19.47
C PHE A 102 2.20 -35.00 18.05
N TYR A 103 1.92 -34.09 17.12
CA TYR A 103 1.76 -34.44 15.71
C TYR A 103 3.07 -34.95 15.09
N TYR A 104 4.18 -34.31 15.44
CA TYR A 104 5.52 -34.68 14.99
C TYR A 104 5.93 -36.07 15.48
N GLU A 105 5.72 -36.38 16.76
CA GLU A 105 5.99 -37.70 17.34
C GLU A 105 5.17 -38.81 16.67
N LYS A 106 3.88 -38.58 16.41
CA LYS A 106 3.03 -39.55 15.69
C LYS A 106 3.55 -39.83 14.29
N ILE A 107 3.89 -38.79 13.53
CA ILE A 107 4.44 -38.92 12.17
C ILE A 107 5.77 -39.66 12.21
N MET A 108 6.64 -39.34 13.18
CA MET A 108 7.97 -39.95 13.28
C MET A 108 7.91 -41.40 13.75
N GLN A 109 6.98 -41.76 14.65
CA GLN A 109 6.74 -43.15 15.03
C GLN A 109 6.28 -43.99 13.84
N SER A 110 5.34 -43.48 13.02
CA SER A 110 4.93 -44.15 11.78
C SER A 110 6.05 -44.25 10.75
N TYR A 111 6.89 -43.22 10.63
CA TYR A 111 8.04 -43.22 9.71
C TYR A 111 9.15 -44.20 10.14
N ASN A 112 9.48 -44.24 11.43
CA ASN A 112 10.49 -45.14 11.98
C ASN A 112 10.06 -46.61 11.89
N TYR A 113 8.76 -46.89 12.02
CA TYR A 113 8.19 -48.24 11.79
C TYR A 113 8.41 -48.74 10.36
N PHE A 114 8.45 -47.83 9.37
CA PHE A 114 8.59 -48.17 7.94
C PHE A 114 10.03 -48.13 7.40
N ARG A 115 10.96 -47.35 7.98
CA ARG A 115 12.28 -47.14 7.37
C ARG A 115 13.51 -47.22 8.29
N GLY A 116 13.37 -47.49 9.59
CA GLY A 116 14.52 -47.72 10.48
C GLY A 116 15.59 -46.61 10.45
N ALA A 117 15.19 -45.36 10.18
CA ALA A 117 16.10 -44.24 9.96
C ALA A 117 16.15 -43.28 11.17
N THR A 118 17.31 -42.64 11.34
CA THR A 118 17.67 -41.72 12.42
C THR A 118 16.70 -40.55 12.54
N PRO A 119 16.28 -40.14 13.76
CA PRO A 119 15.36 -39.03 13.92
C PRO A 119 15.99 -37.70 13.47
N LEU A 120 15.42 -37.06 12.44
CA LEU A 120 15.75 -35.70 12.03
C LEU A 120 15.43 -34.74 13.18
N LYS A 121 16.38 -33.91 13.60
CA LYS A 121 16.20 -32.91 14.68
C LYS A 121 15.40 -31.65 14.26
N LEU A 122 14.46 -31.76 13.31
CA LEU A 122 13.70 -30.60 12.82
C LEU A 122 12.56 -30.17 13.76
N GLY A 123 12.09 -31.06 14.66
CA GLY A 123 10.94 -30.78 15.51
C GLY A 123 11.10 -29.54 16.39
N ASN A 124 12.28 -29.35 17.00
CA ASN A 124 12.54 -28.24 17.93
C ASN A 124 12.64 -26.88 17.21
N GLU A 125 13.27 -26.81 16.05
CA GLU A 125 13.39 -25.59 15.25
C GLU A 125 12.02 -25.10 14.76
N VAL A 126 11.20 -26.03 14.25
CA VAL A 126 9.84 -25.71 13.79
C VAL A 126 8.95 -25.31 14.97
N GLN A 127 9.06 -26.01 16.09
CA GLN A 127 8.34 -25.67 17.33
C GLN A 127 8.68 -24.26 17.80
N GLN A 128 9.98 -23.92 17.85
CA GLN A 128 10.45 -22.62 18.27
C GLN A 128 10.02 -21.53 17.29
N GLY A 129 10.04 -21.81 15.98
CA GLY A 129 9.51 -20.91 14.95
C GLY A 129 8.01 -20.63 15.11
N LEU A 130 7.20 -21.65 15.35
CA LEU A 130 5.75 -21.50 15.57
C LEU A 130 5.43 -20.75 16.86
N ASN A 131 6.16 -21.03 17.95
CA ASN A 131 6.03 -20.29 19.21
C ASN A 131 6.39 -18.81 19.03
N THR A 132 7.51 -18.56 18.35
CA THR A 132 7.98 -17.21 18.03
C THR A 132 6.95 -16.48 17.17
N LEU A 133 6.37 -17.14 16.17
CA LEU A 133 5.34 -16.55 15.32
C LEU A 133 4.09 -16.19 16.13
N SER A 134 3.58 -17.11 16.96
CA SER A 134 2.41 -16.89 17.81
C SER A 134 2.60 -15.72 18.77
N SER A 135 3.77 -15.61 19.41
CA SER A 135 4.08 -14.53 20.36
C SER A 135 4.35 -13.19 19.67
N ASN A 136 4.92 -13.21 18.47
CA ASN A 136 5.23 -12.00 17.71
C ASN A 136 4.09 -11.51 16.83
N LEU A 137 3.07 -12.32 16.53
CA LEU A 137 1.90 -11.95 15.72
C LEU A 137 1.22 -10.63 16.18
N PRO A 138 0.93 -10.44 17.48
CA PRO A 138 0.43 -9.15 17.98
C PRO A 138 1.43 -8.00 17.79
N GLY A 139 2.73 -8.27 18.00
CA GLY A 139 3.81 -7.32 17.74
C GLY A 139 4.00 -6.99 16.25
N ALA A 140 3.72 -7.93 15.36
CA ALA A 140 3.84 -7.78 13.92
C ALA A 140 2.87 -6.74 13.38
N VAL A 141 1.67 -6.65 13.96
CA VAL A 141 0.71 -5.57 13.65
C VAL A 141 1.32 -4.21 13.99
N THR A 142 1.88 -4.08 15.19
CA THR A 142 2.55 -2.85 15.64
C THR A 142 3.75 -2.53 14.73
N ASN A 143 4.49 -3.56 14.29
CA ASN A 143 5.61 -3.41 13.37
C ASN A 143 5.16 -3.04 11.96
N VAL A 144 4.01 -3.50 11.48
CA VAL A 144 3.43 -3.08 10.20
C VAL A 144 3.08 -1.60 10.25
N PHE A 145 2.41 -1.13 11.31
CA PHE A 145 2.17 0.30 11.52
C PHE A 145 3.48 1.07 11.60
N SER A 146 4.45 0.60 12.38
CA SER A 146 5.75 1.24 12.51
C SER A 146 6.52 1.26 11.18
N THR A 147 6.36 0.26 10.33
CA THR A 147 7.01 0.16 9.02
C THR A 147 6.36 1.11 8.02
N ILE A 148 5.02 1.19 8.02
CA ILE A 148 4.29 2.19 7.24
C ILE A 148 4.76 3.58 7.67
N PHE A 149 4.83 3.85 8.97
CA PHE A 149 5.35 5.14 9.45
C PHE A 149 6.82 5.34 9.05
N SER A 150 7.72 4.36 9.22
CA SER A 150 9.14 4.54 8.95
C SER A 150 9.47 4.71 7.46
N VAL A 151 8.78 4.00 6.57
CA VAL A 151 8.98 4.10 5.11
C VAL A 151 8.59 5.49 4.61
N PHE A 152 7.56 6.09 5.21
CA PHE A 152 7.13 7.45 4.94
C PHE A 152 7.69 8.41 5.99
N GLY A 153 8.97 8.37 6.36
CA GLY A 153 9.59 9.44 7.16
C GLY A 153 9.01 9.70 8.57
N GLY A 154 8.23 8.76 9.12
CA GLY A 154 7.64 8.78 10.47
C GLY A 154 6.19 9.24 10.54
N ILE A 155 5.73 9.50 11.76
CA ILE A 155 4.39 10.04 12.07
C ILE A 155 4.10 11.34 11.27
N ILE A 156 5.16 12.10 10.96
CA ILE A 156 5.09 13.36 10.23
C ILE A 156 4.57 13.14 8.82
N SER A 157 5.10 12.20 8.03
CA SER A 157 4.60 12.08 6.66
C SER A 157 3.25 11.38 6.59
N PHE A 158 2.88 10.54 7.56
CA PHE A 158 1.49 10.10 7.68
C PHE A 158 0.54 11.28 7.90
N PHE A 159 0.90 12.21 8.78
CA PHE A 159 0.14 13.43 8.98
C PHE A 159 0.11 14.29 7.71
N ILE A 160 1.23 14.42 6.99
CA ILE A 160 1.28 15.11 5.69
C ILE A 160 0.36 14.45 4.66
N ILE A 161 0.34 13.11 4.57
CA ILE A 161 -0.58 12.39 3.66
C ILE A 161 -2.02 12.76 3.99
N LEU A 162 -2.41 12.71 5.27
CA LEU A 162 -3.76 13.08 5.70
C LEU A 162 -4.08 14.53 5.34
N VAL A 163 -3.16 15.47 5.56
CA VAL A 163 -3.35 16.89 5.24
C VAL A 163 -3.46 17.11 3.73
N ILE A 164 -2.61 16.48 2.92
CA ILE A 164 -2.64 16.61 1.45
C ILE A 164 -3.91 15.96 0.89
N THR A 165 -4.29 14.77 1.37
CA THR A 165 -5.55 14.13 1.00
C THR A 165 -6.73 15.01 1.36
N PHE A 166 -6.76 15.56 2.58
CA PHE A 166 -7.80 16.51 2.99
C PHE A 166 -7.85 17.71 2.04
N TYR A 167 -6.71 18.31 1.73
CA TYR A 167 -6.63 19.44 0.81
C TYR A 167 -7.16 19.08 -0.59
N PHE A 168 -6.76 17.92 -1.15
CA PHE A 168 -7.22 17.46 -2.46
C PHE A 168 -8.71 17.09 -2.50
N THR A 169 -9.26 16.58 -1.41
CA THR A 169 -10.68 16.21 -1.34
C THR A 169 -11.58 17.41 -1.03
N VAL A 170 -11.12 18.38 -0.25
CA VAL A 170 -11.86 19.64 -0.03
C VAL A 170 -11.83 20.50 -1.29
N GLU A 171 -10.64 20.70 -1.87
CA GLU A 171 -10.45 21.56 -3.04
C GLU A 171 -10.41 20.71 -4.32
N GLU A 172 -11.56 20.56 -4.99
CA GLU A 172 -11.73 19.82 -6.26
C GLU A 172 -10.76 20.23 -7.38
N GLU A 173 -10.20 21.44 -7.28
CA GLU A 173 -9.21 21.98 -8.20
C GLU A 173 -7.80 22.10 -7.61
N GLY A 174 -7.54 21.74 -6.36
CA GLY A 174 -6.24 21.97 -5.71
C GLY A 174 -5.08 21.34 -6.49
N LEU A 175 -5.19 20.05 -6.81
CA LEU A 175 -4.21 19.36 -7.66
C LEU A 175 -4.18 19.92 -9.08
N LYS A 176 -5.34 20.30 -9.62
CA LYS A 176 -5.47 20.84 -10.98
C LYS A 176 -4.72 22.18 -11.10
N LYS A 177 -4.82 23.03 -10.08
CA LYS A 177 -4.12 24.32 -9.97
C LYS A 177 -2.62 24.11 -9.79
N PHE A 178 -2.20 23.19 -8.93
CA PHE A 178 -0.78 22.84 -8.77
C PHE A 178 -0.15 22.29 -10.05
N LEU A 179 -0.85 21.40 -10.75
CA LEU A 179 -0.36 20.87 -12.03
C LEU A 179 -0.32 21.96 -13.11
N LYS A 180 -1.28 22.89 -13.12
CA LYS A 180 -1.21 24.06 -14.02
C LYS A 180 -0.01 24.95 -13.72
N SER A 181 0.35 25.19 -12.45
CA SER A 181 1.49 26.06 -12.10
C SER A 181 2.84 25.44 -12.40
N VAL A 182 2.97 24.10 -12.35
CA VAL A 182 4.23 23.39 -12.61
C VAL A 182 4.37 22.98 -14.09
N SER A 183 3.26 22.87 -14.84
CA SER A 183 3.29 22.38 -16.22
C SER A 183 3.39 23.48 -17.27
N PRO A 184 4.16 23.28 -18.36
CA PRO A 184 4.22 24.22 -19.48
C PRO A 184 2.84 24.42 -20.13
N SER A 185 2.50 25.67 -20.48
CA SER A 185 1.17 26.05 -21.01
C SER A 185 0.72 25.22 -22.21
N ARG A 186 1.66 24.74 -23.04
CA ARG A 186 1.38 23.89 -24.21
C ARG A 186 0.74 22.54 -23.86
N TYR A 187 1.05 21.97 -22.69
CA TYR A 187 0.61 20.62 -22.29
C TYR A 187 -0.45 20.64 -21.18
N GLN A 188 -0.77 21.79 -20.61
CA GLN A 188 -1.79 21.95 -19.56
C GLN A 188 -3.14 21.28 -19.89
N PRO A 189 -3.77 21.48 -21.07
CA PRO A 189 -5.05 20.85 -21.37
C PRO A 189 -4.95 19.31 -21.41
N TYR A 190 -3.85 18.77 -21.94
CA TYR A 190 -3.61 17.32 -21.98
C TYR A 190 -3.44 16.73 -20.56
N ILE A 191 -2.60 17.35 -19.73
CA ILE A 191 -2.36 16.91 -18.34
C ILE A 191 -3.65 16.98 -17.53
N MET A 192 -4.45 18.02 -17.71
CA MET A 192 -5.73 18.18 -17.02
C MET A 192 -6.72 17.05 -17.35
N GLN A 193 -6.86 16.74 -18.64
CA GLN A 193 -7.72 15.64 -19.08
C GLN A 193 -7.20 14.29 -18.58
N LEU A 194 -5.89 14.09 -18.58
CA LEU A 194 -5.27 12.86 -18.09
C LEU A 194 -5.57 12.67 -16.59
N MET A 195 -5.46 13.72 -15.79
CA MET A 195 -5.76 13.66 -14.35
C MET A 195 -7.21 13.30 -14.07
N VAL A 196 -8.17 13.92 -14.77
CA VAL A 196 -9.58 13.57 -14.62
C VAL A 196 -9.84 12.11 -14.98
N ARG A 197 -9.17 11.59 -16.02
CA ARG A 197 -9.27 10.16 -16.39
C ARG A 197 -8.67 9.25 -15.32
N ILE A 198 -7.51 9.61 -14.75
CA ILE A 198 -6.86 8.86 -13.68
C ILE A 198 -7.77 8.80 -12.45
N GLN A 199 -8.23 9.95 -11.95
CA GLN A 199 -9.13 10.04 -10.79
C GLN A 199 -10.39 9.20 -11.00
N ARG A 200 -11.04 9.32 -12.16
CA ARG A 200 -12.24 8.53 -12.47
C ARG A 200 -11.97 7.03 -12.52
N LYS A 201 -10.88 6.59 -13.16
CA LYS A 201 -10.53 5.16 -13.22
C LYS A 201 -10.21 4.61 -11.83
N MET A 202 -9.51 5.37 -10.99
CA MET A 202 -9.18 4.96 -9.63
C MET A 202 -10.42 4.86 -8.75
N GLY A 203 -11.34 5.84 -8.83
CA GLY A 203 -12.61 5.77 -8.13
C GLY A 203 -13.47 4.58 -8.56
N LEU A 204 -13.53 4.26 -9.86
CA LEU A 204 -14.23 3.08 -10.36
C LEU A 204 -13.57 1.77 -9.90
N TRP A 205 -12.24 1.68 -9.96
CA TRP A 205 -11.49 0.52 -9.50
C TRP A 205 -11.73 0.24 -8.02
N LEU A 206 -11.68 1.27 -7.18
CA LEU A 206 -11.91 1.12 -5.75
C LEU A 206 -13.34 0.66 -5.44
N ARG A 207 -14.35 1.21 -6.14
CA ARG A 207 -15.74 0.73 -5.99
C ARG A 207 -15.87 -0.74 -6.37
N GLY A 208 -15.22 -1.15 -7.46
CA GLY A 208 -15.13 -2.57 -7.84
C GLY A 208 -14.50 -3.41 -6.73
N GLN A 209 -13.41 -2.93 -6.13
CA GLN A 209 -12.72 -3.63 -5.05
C GLN A 209 -13.57 -3.73 -3.78
N MET A 210 -14.32 -2.68 -3.43
CA MET A 210 -15.24 -2.69 -2.29
C MET A 210 -16.37 -3.69 -2.49
N ILE A 211 -16.98 -3.72 -3.69
CA ILE A 211 -18.04 -4.68 -4.04
C ILE A 211 -17.47 -6.11 -4.00
N LEU A 212 -16.29 -6.33 -4.59
CA LEU A 212 -15.62 -7.63 -4.58
C LEU A 212 -15.34 -8.10 -3.15
N SER A 213 -14.83 -7.20 -2.30
CA SER A 213 -14.55 -7.50 -0.89
C SER A 213 -15.82 -7.88 -0.13
N LEU A 214 -16.95 -7.22 -0.42
CA LEU A 214 -18.25 -7.50 0.21
C LEU A 214 -18.81 -8.86 -0.24
N ILE A 215 -18.65 -9.20 -1.52
CA ILE A 215 -19.02 -10.52 -2.05
C ILE A 215 -18.19 -11.62 -1.38
N ILE A 216 -16.86 -11.47 -1.33
CA ILE A 216 -15.97 -12.43 -0.68
C ILE A 216 -16.33 -12.59 0.80
N PHE A 217 -16.50 -11.47 1.52
CA PHE A 217 -16.91 -11.48 2.91
C PHE A 217 -18.22 -12.26 3.12
N SER A 218 -19.24 -11.99 2.30
CA SER A 218 -20.54 -12.66 2.41
C SER A 218 -20.44 -14.16 2.16
N LEU A 219 -19.72 -14.57 1.12
CA LEU A 219 -19.51 -15.98 0.79
C LEU A 219 -18.75 -16.72 1.91
N VAL A 220 -17.67 -16.12 2.41
CA VAL A 220 -16.86 -16.70 3.49
C VAL A 220 -17.67 -16.78 4.80
N PHE A 221 -18.43 -15.73 5.12
CA PHE A 221 -19.28 -15.71 6.31
C PHE A 221 -20.36 -16.79 6.27
N ILE A 222 -21.06 -16.94 5.14
CA ILE A 222 -22.06 -18.01 4.97
C ILE A 222 -21.39 -19.39 5.04
N GLY A 223 -20.26 -19.57 4.38
CA GLY A 223 -19.51 -20.83 4.40
C GLY A 223 -19.08 -21.24 5.81
N LEU A 224 -18.55 -20.29 6.59
CA LEU A 224 -18.15 -20.51 7.98
C LEU A 224 -19.35 -20.73 8.91
N SER A 225 -20.49 -20.08 8.65
CA SER A 225 -21.68 -20.24 9.50
C SER A 225 -22.40 -21.58 9.31
N ILE A 226 -22.16 -22.26 8.19
CA ILE A 226 -22.74 -23.58 7.89
C ILE A 226 -21.90 -24.72 8.49
N MET A 227 -20.59 -24.51 8.66
CA MET A 227 -19.67 -25.45 9.32
C MET A 227 -19.81 -25.41 10.84
#